data_AF-A0A970LFB5-F1
#
_entry.id   AF-A0A970LFB5-F1
#
_cell.length_a   1.000
_cell.length_b   1.000
_cell.length_c   1.000
_cell.angle_alpha   90.00
_cell.angle_beta   90.00
_cell.angle_gamma   90.00
#
_symmetry.space_group_name_H-M   'P 1'
#
loop_
_entity.id
_entity.type
_entity.pdbx_description
1 polymer ?
#
loop_
_entity_poly.entity_id
_entity_poly.type
_entity_poly.pdbx_seq_one_letter_code
_entity_poly.pdbx_strand_id
1 'polypeptide(L)'
;MDSIGLAKPRPPLPERGLSIRPSVLEAMGDKAHPVVYLCAGPGSGKTATASLFAARSGPTVWYELDARDNTLHSFVLHLGLAMRRALPAFEQRIGLY
;
A
#
# COMPACT_ATOMS: atom_id res chain seq x y z
N MET A 1 -22.81 2.00 15.36
CA MET A 1 -21.60 2.42 16.10
C MET A 1 -20.48 2.38 15.10
N ASP A 2 -20.56 3.33 14.18
CA ASP A 2 -19.80 3.37 12.95
C ASP A 2 -18.37 3.77 13.27
N SER A 3 -17.49 2.79 13.31
CA SER A 3 -16.06 3.04 13.39
C SER A 3 -15.67 3.86 12.18
N ILE A 4 -15.44 5.14 12.45
CA ILE A 4 -14.84 6.13 11.57
C ILE A 4 -13.64 5.48 10.87
N GLY A 5 -13.77 5.21 9.57
CA GLY A 5 -12.75 4.60 8.69
C GLY A 5 -11.57 5.53 8.39
N LEU A 6 -11.03 6.21 9.41
CA LEU A 6 -9.88 7.11 9.33
C LEU A 6 -8.52 6.39 9.42
N ALA A 7 -8.50 5.07 9.40
CA ALA A 7 -7.28 4.29 9.24
C ALA A 7 -7.45 3.55 7.89
N LYS A 8 -6.55 3.65 6.90
CA LYS A 8 -5.15 3.28 7.01
C LYS A 8 -4.37 3.73 5.75
N PRO A 9 -3.98 5.00 5.60
CA PRO A 9 -2.99 5.35 4.57
C PRO A 9 -1.57 4.93 4.97
N ARG A 10 -1.44 3.98 5.91
CA ARG A 10 -0.17 3.45 6.38
C ARG A 10 -0.24 1.93 6.30
N PRO A 11 0.80 1.27 5.77
CA PRO A 11 0.92 -0.16 5.92
C PRO A 11 0.82 -0.51 7.41
N PRO A 12 0.08 -1.56 7.80
CA PRO A 12 0.13 -2.04 9.17
C PRO A 12 1.59 -2.34 9.51
N LEU A 13 2.04 -1.88 10.68
CA LEU A 13 3.37 -2.20 11.18
C LEU A 13 3.54 -3.73 11.18
N PRO A 14 4.64 -4.27 10.63
CA PRO A 14 4.86 -5.69 10.65
C PRO A 14 4.84 -6.18 12.10
N GLU A 15 3.98 -7.14 12.41
CA GLU A 15 3.90 -7.73 13.75
C GLU A 15 5.25 -8.39 14.11
N ARG A 16 5.64 -8.28 15.37
CA ARG A 16 6.82 -8.98 15.88
C ARG A 16 6.58 -10.49 15.74
N GLY A 17 7.54 -11.21 15.15
CA GLY A 17 7.42 -12.66 14.90
C GLY A 17 7.09 -13.06 13.46
N LEU A 18 7.11 -12.11 12.51
CA LEU A 18 6.94 -12.45 11.10
C LEU A 18 8.05 -13.37 10.61
N SER A 19 7.69 -14.58 10.17
CA SER A 19 8.62 -15.44 9.42
C SER A 19 8.83 -14.85 8.03
N ILE A 20 9.92 -14.09 7.88
CA ILE A 20 10.30 -13.49 6.62
C ILE A 20 10.64 -14.61 5.63
N ARG A 21 10.08 -14.53 4.42
CA ARG A 21 10.47 -15.36 3.28
C ARG A 21 11.33 -14.51 2.34
N PRO A 22 12.68 -14.57 2.42
CA PRO A 22 13.56 -13.68 1.66
C PRO A 22 13.32 -13.75 0.15
N SER A 23 13.10 -14.95 -0.39
CA SER A 23 12.84 -15.14 -1.82
C SER A 23 11.59 -14.43 -2.34
N VAL A 24 10.55 -14.26 -1.50
CA VAL A 24 9.34 -13.53 -1.88
C VAL A 24 9.61 -12.03 -1.94
N LEU A 25 10.37 -11.50 -0.97
CA LEU A 25 10.76 -10.08 -0.97
C LEU A 25 11.67 -9.74 -2.15
N GLU A 26 12.59 -10.63 -2.49
CA GLU A 26 13.47 -10.49 -3.65
C GLU A 26 12.65 -10.47 -4.95
N ALA A 27 11.73 -11.42 -5.13
CA ALA A 27 10.84 -11.46 -6.29
C ALA A 27 9.96 -10.19 -6.41
N MET A 28 9.50 -9.64 -5.30
CA MET A 28 8.75 -8.37 -5.28
C MET A 28 9.61 -7.15 -5.66
N GLY A 29 10.92 -7.22 -5.43
CA GLY A 29 11.87 -6.14 -5.73
C GLY A 29 12.46 -6.18 -7.14
N ASP A 30 12.15 -7.22 -7.92
CA ASP A 30 12.66 -7.38 -9.27
C ASP A 30 12.07 -6.33 -10.23
N LYS A 31 12.94 -5.45 -10.73
CA LYS A 31 12.56 -4.35 -11.63
C LYS A 31 12.17 -4.83 -13.03
N ALA A 32 12.47 -6.07 -13.41
CA ALA A 32 11.97 -6.65 -14.65
C ALA A 32 10.44 -6.86 -14.62
N HIS A 33 9.84 -6.88 -13.41
CA HIS A 33 8.43 -7.12 -13.19
C HIS A 33 7.79 -5.91 -12.47
N PRO A 34 7.39 -4.84 -13.20
CA PRO A 34 6.89 -3.61 -12.60
C PRO A 34 5.53 -3.76 -11.89
N VAL A 35 4.84 -4.88 -12.11
CA VAL A 35 3.59 -5.23 -11.44
C VAL A 35 3.72 -6.62 -10.84
N VAL A 36 3.51 -6.71 -9.53
CA VAL A 36 3.60 -7.97 -8.77
C VAL A 36 2.27 -8.24 -8.07
N TYR A 37 1.70 -9.42 -8.29
CA TYR A 37 0.47 -9.86 -7.63
C TYR A 37 0.78 -10.87 -6.53
N LEU A 38 0.61 -10.46 -5.27
CA LEU A 38 0.81 -11.32 -4.10
C LEU A 38 -0.50 -11.99 -3.67
N CYS A 39 -0.69 -13.25 -4.07
CA CYS A 39 -1.89 -14.03 -3.72
C CYS A 39 -1.56 -15.12 -2.70
N ALA A 40 -2.34 -15.19 -1.61
CA ALA A 40 -2.27 -16.27 -0.64
C ALA A 40 -3.53 -16.29 0.24
N GLY A 41 -3.79 -17.44 0.87
CA GLY A 41 -4.93 -17.63 1.77
C GLY A 41 -4.95 -16.65 2.96
N PRO A 42 -6.08 -16.55 3.69
CA PRO A 42 -6.14 -15.81 4.95
C PRO A 42 -5.06 -16.30 5.94
N GLY A 43 -4.47 -15.40 6.72
CA GLY A 43 -3.44 -15.74 7.71
C GLY A 43 -2.05 -16.07 7.17
N SER A 44 -1.85 -16.10 5.84
CA SER A 44 -0.55 -16.43 5.23
C SER A 44 0.56 -15.39 5.41
N GLY A 45 0.22 -14.22 5.94
CA GLY A 45 1.15 -13.10 6.09
C GLY A 45 1.29 -12.18 4.88
N LYS A 46 0.47 -12.33 3.81
CA LYS A 46 0.55 -11.48 2.60
C LYS A 46 0.61 -9.97 2.89
N THR A 47 -0.26 -9.48 3.77
CA THR A 47 -0.30 -8.06 4.15
C THR A 47 0.98 -7.66 4.88
N ALA A 48 1.49 -8.51 5.76
CA ALA A 48 2.71 -8.23 6.51
C ALA A 48 3.97 -8.29 5.62
N THR A 49 4.03 -9.20 4.65
CA THR A 49 5.08 -9.22 3.61
C THR A 49 5.06 -7.94 2.78
N ALA A 50 3.87 -7.51 2.32
CA ALA A 50 3.70 -6.27 1.57
C ALA A 50 4.08 -5.04 2.41
N SER A 51 3.69 -4.99 3.69
CA SER A 51 4.09 -3.93 4.63
C SER A 51 5.61 -3.87 4.82
N LEU A 52 6.26 -5.03 4.98
CA LEU A 52 7.71 -5.12 5.14
C LEU A 52 8.44 -4.68 3.87
N PHE A 53 7.94 -5.05 2.70
CA PHE A 53 8.45 -4.55 1.42
C PHE A 53 8.31 -3.03 1.33
N ALA A 54 7.11 -2.49 1.59
CA ALA A 54 6.83 -1.05 1.58
C ALA A 54 7.77 -0.26 2.51
N ALA A 55 8.04 -0.77 3.72
CA ALA A 55 8.96 -0.16 4.67
C ALA A 55 10.41 -0.08 4.17
N ARG A 56 10.79 -0.91 3.19
CA ARG A 56 12.14 -0.97 2.59
C ARG A 56 12.25 -0.27 1.23
N SER A 57 11.12 0.11 0.63
CA SER A 57 11.04 0.62 -0.76
C SER A 57 11.08 2.16 -0.87
N GLY A 58 11.21 2.89 0.25
CA GLY A 58 11.19 4.36 0.25
C GLY A 58 9.77 4.93 0.21
N PRO A 59 9.55 6.11 -0.41
CA PRO A 59 8.23 6.72 -0.48
C PRO A 59 7.20 5.78 -1.14
N THR A 60 6.22 5.33 -0.36
CA THR A 60 5.28 4.29 -0.78
C THR A 60 3.84 4.75 -0.53
N VAL A 61 3.00 4.67 -1.56
CA VAL A 61 1.56 4.85 -1.44
C VAL A 61 0.94 3.51 -1.04
N TRP A 62 0.31 3.46 0.13
CA TRP A 62 -0.45 2.29 0.57
C TRP A 62 -1.95 2.59 0.44
N TYR A 63 -2.66 1.74 -0.31
CA TYR A 63 -4.07 1.91 -0.59
C TYR A 63 -4.81 0.59 -0.39
N GLU A 64 -5.76 0.58 0.55
CA GLU A 64 -6.66 -0.53 0.83
C GLU A 64 -7.99 -0.22 0.14
N LEU A 65 -8.42 -1.08 -0.77
CA LEU A 65 -9.73 -0.95 -1.43
C LEU A 65 -10.84 -1.26 -0.43
N ASP A 66 -11.80 -0.34 -0.30
CA ASP A 66 -12.99 -0.48 0.54
C ASP A 66 -14.28 -0.40 -0.31
N ALA A 67 -15.41 -0.84 0.27
CA ALA A 67 -16.73 -0.73 -0.36
C ALA A 67 -17.12 0.71 -0.73
N ARG A 68 -16.52 1.71 -0.08
CA ARG A 68 -16.71 3.13 -0.37
C ARG A 68 -16.05 3.58 -1.68
N ASP A 69 -15.16 2.77 -2.25
CA ASP A 69 -14.42 3.05 -3.49
C ASP A 69 -15.13 2.53 -4.75
N ASN A 70 -16.44 2.19 -4.67
CA ASN A 70 -17.15 1.60 -5.81
C ASN A 70 -17.41 2.58 -6.98
N THR A 71 -17.15 3.88 -6.79
CA THR A 71 -17.28 4.89 -7.84
C THR A 71 -15.89 5.38 -8.23
N LEU A 72 -15.72 5.74 -9.50
CA LEU A 72 -14.48 6.37 -9.96
C LEU A 72 -14.14 7.62 -9.15
N HIS A 73 -15.15 8.43 -8.82
CA HIS A 73 -14.95 9.66 -8.04
C HIS A 73 -14.40 9.37 -6.64
N SER A 74 -15.01 8.45 -5.88
CA SER A 74 -14.55 8.12 -4.53
C SER A 74 -13.18 7.45 -4.54
N PHE A 75 -12.95 6.52 -5.48
CA PHE A 75 -11.64 5.88 -5.67
C PHE A 75 -10.53 6.91 -5.94
N VAL A 76 -10.72 7.80 -6.93
CA VAL A 76 -9.73 8.82 -7.29
C VAL A 76 -9.47 9.79 -6.14
N LEU A 77 -10.52 10.20 -5.43
CA LEU A 77 -10.39 11.10 -4.28
C LEU A 77 -9.55 10.47 -3.15
N HIS A 78 -9.87 9.22 -2.76
CA HIS A 78 -9.13 8.54 -1.70
C HIS A 78 -7.70 8.20 -2.11
N LEU A 79 -7.48 7.80 -3.37
CA LEU A 79 -6.15 7.57 -3.92
C LEU A 79 -5.32 8.86 -3.88
N GLY A 80 -5.90 9.99 -4.30
CA GLY A 80 -5.25 11.30 -4.24
C GLY A 80 -4.85 11.69 -2.82
N LEU A 81 -5.73 11.44 -1.83
CA LEU A 81 -5.40 11.66 -0.42
C LEU A 81 -4.26 10.79 0.07
N ALA A 82 -4.20 9.51 -0.35
CA ALA A 82 -3.11 8.61 -0.02
C ALA A 82 -1.78 9.08 -0.66
N MET A 83 -1.81 9.53 -1.92
CA MET A 83 -0.65 10.07 -2.63
C MET A 83 -0.09 11.32 -1.95
N ARG A 84 -0.93 12.31 -1.64
CA ARG A 84 -0.51 13.56 -0.97
C ARG A 84 0.17 13.30 0.38
N ARG A 85 -0.25 12.24 1.08
CA ARG A 85 0.33 11.86 2.36
C ARG A 85 1.68 11.14 2.22
N ALA A 86 1.82 10.26 1.23
CA ALA A 86 3.04 9.48 1.01
C ALA A 86 4.14 10.26 0.26
N LEU A 87 3.74 11.24 -0.55
CA LEU A 87 4.60 12.00 -1.44
C LEU A 87 4.39 13.51 -1.19
N PRO A 88 5.08 14.11 -0.20
CA PRO A 88 5.09 15.56 -0.05
C PRO A 88 5.53 16.20 -1.36
N ALA A 89 4.76 17.18 -1.87
CA ALA A 89 4.92 17.81 -3.18
C ALA A 89 4.58 16.95 -4.42
N PHE A 90 3.74 15.91 -4.29
CA PHE A 90 3.19 15.17 -5.43
C PHE A 90 2.61 16.11 -6.51
N GLU A 91 1.85 17.13 -6.11
CA GLU A 91 1.20 18.12 -6.98
C GLU A 91 2.21 18.91 -7.84
N GLN A 92 3.39 19.25 -7.28
CA GLN A 92 4.47 19.92 -8.01
C GLN A 92 5.15 19.00 -9.02
N ARG A 93 5.13 17.68 -8.75
CA ARG A 93 5.81 16.65 -9.55
C ARG A 93 5.01 16.22 -10.78
N ILE A 94 3.70 16.43 -10.77
CA ILE A 94 2.79 16.11 -11.89
C ILE A 94 2.31 17.34 -12.66
N GLY A 95 2.83 18.54 -12.35
CA GLY A 95 2.57 19.76 -13.12
C GLY A 95 1.14 20.30 -12.99
N LEU A 96 0.46 20.07 -11.86
CA LEU A 96 -0.88 20.60 -11.59
C LEU A 96 -0.88 22.03 -11.00
N TYR A 97 0.08 22.86 -11.39
CA TYR A 97 0.20 24.28 -11.01
C TYR A 97 0.19 25.18 -12.23
#